data_AF-A0A0G0FBN4-F1
#
_entry.id   AF-A0A0G0FBN4-F1
#
_cell.length_a   1.000
_cell.length_b   1.000
_cell.length_c   1.000
_cell.angle_alpha   90.00
_cell.angle_beta   90.00
_cell.angle_gamma   90.00
#
_symmetry.space_group_name_H-M   'P 1'
#
loop_
_entity.id
_entity.type
_entity.pdbx_description
1 polymer ?
#
loop_
_entity_poly.entity_id
_entity_poly.type
_entity_poly.pdbx_seq_one_letter_code
_entity_poly.pdbx_strand_id
1 'polypeptide(L)' 'MSKQINQTKSGKIREKRSDTLVKTIERKYNVDLQARSDMKLGNLLREKGLPSLSKLIKETRKD' A
#
# COMPACT_ATOMS: atom_id res chain seq x y z
N MET A 1 -16.33 22.92 -15.05
CA MET A 1 -15.80 22.14 -13.91
C MET A 1 -14.96 21.00 -14.45
N SER A 2 -13.63 21.18 -14.47
CA SER A 2 -12.71 20.35 -15.24
C SER A 2 -12.24 19.15 -14.42
N LYS A 3 -12.56 17.95 -14.88
CA LYS A 3 -12.15 16.66 -14.31
C LYS A 3 -10.67 16.42 -14.62
N GLN A 4 -9.81 16.70 -13.64
CA GLN A 4 -8.35 16.62 -13.79
C GLN A 4 -7.87 15.17 -13.71
N ILE A 5 -7.66 14.55 -14.86
CA ILE A 5 -6.90 13.31 -15.01
C ILE A 5 -5.43 13.67 -15.26
N ASN A 6 -4.64 13.69 -14.19
CA ASN A 6 -3.19 13.88 -14.24
C ASN A 6 -2.51 12.64 -14.85
N GLN A 7 -2.28 12.66 -16.16
CA GLN A 7 -1.29 11.81 -16.83
C GLN A 7 -0.06 12.66 -17.12
N THR A 8 1.03 12.47 -16.37
CA THR A 8 2.32 13.09 -16.69
C THR A 8 3.19 12.13 -17.50
N LYS A 9 3.87 12.69 -18.50
CA LYS A 9 4.63 12.07 -19.61
C LYS A 9 5.93 11.35 -19.19
N SER A 10 5.92 10.62 -18.08
CA SER A 10 7.06 9.81 -17.66
C SER A 10 6.53 8.50 -17.10
N GLY A 11 6.91 7.38 -17.71
CA GLY A 11 6.39 6.03 -17.44
C GLY A 11 6.72 5.44 -16.06
N LYS A 12 6.54 6.19 -14.97
CA LYS A 12 6.47 5.64 -13.61
C LYS A 12 5.01 5.49 -13.21
N ILE A 13 4.47 4.35 -13.63
CA ILE A 13 3.55 3.47 -12.90
C ILE A 13 2.74 4.24 -11.85
N ARG A 14 1.51 4.62 -12.22
CA ARG A 14 0.35 4.85 -11.35
C ARG A 14 0.66 4.46 -9.90
N GLU A 15 1.09 5.42 -9.07
CA GLU A 15 1.39 5.17 -7.65
C GLU A 15 0.21 4.40 -7.07
N LYS A 16 0.41 3.11 -6.77
CA LYS A 16 -0.61 2.33 -6.11
C LYS A 16 -0.75 2.89 -4.71
N ARG A 17 -1.68 3.84 -4.56
CA ARG A 17 -2.36 4.28 -3.33
C ARG A 17 -1.50 4.04 -2.08
N SER A 18 -0.37 4.74 -1.99
CA SER A 18 0.43 4.82 -0.76
C SER A 18 -0.45 5.22 0.43
N ASP A 19 -1.51 5.98 0.16
CA ASP A 19 -2.57 6.38 1.10
C ASP A 19 -3.55 5.27 1.52
N THR A 20 -3.40 4.02 1.05
CA THR A 20 -4.29 2.94 1.50
C THR A 20 -4.03 2.66 2.98
N LEU A 21 -5.07 2.74 3.79
CA LEU A 21 -4.97 2.41 5.22
C LEU A 21 -4.71 0.92 5.42
N VAL A 22 -3.87 0.58 6.40
CA VAL A 22 -3.56 -0.79 6.83
C VAL A 22 -4.84 -1.57 7.11
N LYS A 23 -5.82 -0.98 7.81
CA LYS A 23 -7.12 -1.63 8.07
C LYS A 23 -7.87 -2.11 6.83
N THR A 24 -7.68 -1.43 5.70
CA THR A 24 -8.33 -1.80 4.44
C THR A 24 -7.59 -2.98 3.80
N ILE A 25 -6.28 -3.06 3.99
CA ILE A 25 -5.46 -4.17 3.49
C ILE A 25 -5.73 -5.42 4.31
N GLU A 26 -5.71 -5.32 5.64
CA GLU A 26 -5.99 -6.43 6.55
C GLU A 26 -7.35 -7.05 6.24
N ARG A 27 -8.41 -6.23 6.14
CA ARG A 27 -9.76 -6.70 5.77
C ARG A 27 -9.82 -7.30 4.36
N LYS A 28 -9.08 -6.74 3.41
CA LYS A 28 -9.13 -7.19 2.00
C LYS A 28 -8.38 -8.51 1.77
N TYR A 29 -7.25 -8.68 2.45
CA TYR A 29 -6.37 -9.83 2.27
C TYR A 29 -6.49 -10.86 3.40
N ASN A 30 -7.30 -10.55 4.41
CA ASN A 30 -7.51 -11.32 5.63
C ASN A 30 -6.18 -11.71 6.27
N VAL A 31 -5.31 -10.72 6.45
CA VAL A 31 -3.98 -10.84 7.08
C VAL A 31 -3.91 -9.88 8.26
N ASP A 32 -3.15 -10.23 9.28
CA ASP A 32 -2.79 -9.33 10.37
C ASP A 32 -1.42 -8.72 10.08
N LEU A 33 -1.36 -7.41 9.80
CA LEU A 33 -0.11 -6.73 9.48
C LEU A 33 0.65 -6.26 10.74
N GLN A 34 0.08 -6.50 11.93
CA GLN A 34 0.60 -6.05 13.22
C GLN A 34 1.00 -4.56 13.22
N ALA A 35 0.26 -3.76 12.46
CA ALA A 35 0.51 -2.34 12.28
C ALA A 35 -0.73 -1.55 12.67
N ARG A 36 -0.55 -0.26 12.98
CA ARG A 36 -1.68 0.59 13.32
C ARG A 36 -2.68 0.65 12.16
N SER A 37 -3.96 0.43 12.46
CA SER A 37 -5.05 0.39 11.49
C SER A 37 -5.21 1.67 10.66
N ASP A 38 -4.83 2.83 11.22
CA ASP A 38 -4.84 4.16 10.58
C ASP A 38 -3.55 4.48 9.81
N MET A 39 -2.55 3.60 9.85
CA MET A 39 -1.30 3.78 9.13
C MET A 39 -1.52 3.65 7.62
N LYS A 40 -0.81 4.47 6.85
CA LYS A 40 -0.76 4.37 5.39
C LYS A 40 0.18 3.25 4.96
N LEU A 41 -0.21 2.49 3.93
CA LEU A 41 0.57 1.43 3.32
C LEU A 41 1.97 1.91 2.94
N GLY A 42 2.07 3.12 2.37
CA GLY A 42 3.36 3.69 1.99
C GLY A 42 4.31 3.90 3.18
N ASN A 43 3.79 4.20 4.37
CA ASN A 43 4.60 4.34 5.58
C ASN A 43 4.99 2.96 6.11
N LEU A 44 4.04 2.02 6.16
CA LEU A 44 4.30 0.64 6.60
C LEU A 44 5.37 -0.06 5.74
N LEU A 45 5.30 0.13 4.42
CA LEU A 45 6.30 -0.40 3.48
C LEU A 45 7.68 0.20 3.73
N ARG A 46 7.78 1.51 4.01
CA ARG A 46 9.06 2.15 4.34
C ARG A 46 9.63 1.65 5.66
N GLU A 47 8.79 1.54 6.69
CA GLU A 47 9.20 1.06 8.01
C GLU A 47 9.71 -0.38 7.97
N LYS A 48 9.03 -1.26 7.21
CA LYS A 48 9.47 -2.66 7.00
C LYS A 48 10.53 -2.82 5.91
N GLY A 49 10.93 -1.75 5.21
CA GLY A 49 11.90 -1.80 4.12
C GLY A 49 11.42 -2.60 2.88
N LEU A 50 10.11 -2.67 2.66
CA LEU A 50 9.50 -3.47 1.60
C LEU A 50 9.16 -2.66 0.36
N PRO A 51 9.42 -3.18 -0.85
CA PRO A 51 9.19 -2.43 -2.09
C PRO A 51 7.73 -2.42 -2.54
N SER A 52 6.88 -3.31 -2.02
CA SER A 52 5.48 -3.43 -2.45
C SER A 52 4.58 -4.18 -1.46
N LEU A 53 3.27 -3.92 -1.56
CA LEU A 53 2.24 -4.65 -0.83
C LEU A 53 2.29 -6.16 -1.05
N SER A 54 2.60 -6.61 -2.27
CA SER A 54 2.68 -8.04 -2.59
C SER A 54 3.78 -8.73 -1.78
N LYS A 55 4.92 -8.04 -1.58
CA LYS A 55 6.01 -8.53 -0.75
C LYS A 55 5.59 -8.54 0.72
N LEU A 56 4.95 -7.47 1.20
CA LEU A 56 4.37 -7.40 2.55
C LEU A 56 3.50 -8.62 2.86
N ILE A 57 2.47 -8.88 2.04
CA ILE A 57 1.54 -10.02 2.25
C ILE A 57 2.27 -11.36 2.22
N LYS A 58 3.28 -11.52 1.36
CA LYS A 58 4.08 -12.75 1.30
C LYS A 58 4.86 -12.99 2.57
N GLU A 59 5.48 -11.96 3.14
CA GLU A 59 6.18 -12.07 4.43
C GLU A 59 5.17 -12.42 5.54
N THR A 60 4.01 -11.76 5.59
CA THR A 60 2.99 -12.01 6.64
C THR A 60 2.40 -13.43 6.65
N ARG A 61 2.42 -14.13 5.51
CA ARG A 61 1.89 -15.49 5.37
C ARG A 61 2.95 -16.58 5.55
N LYS A 62 4.21 -16.18 5.69
CA LYS A 62 5.34 -17.11 5.76
C LYS A 62 5.65 -17.56 7.19
N ASP A 63 5.06 -16.88 8.16
CA ASP A 63 4.97 -17.25 9.57
C ASP A 63 3.69 -18.06 9.84
#